data_AF-A0AAI9C461-F1
#
_entry.id   AF-A0AAI9C461-F1
#
_cell.length_a   1.000
_cell.length_b   1.000
_cell.length_c   1.000
_cell.angle_alpha   90.00
_cell.angle_beta   90.00
_cell.angle_gamma   90.00
#
_symmetry.space_group_name_H-M   'P 1'
#
loop_
_entity.id
_entity.type
_entity.pdbx_description
1 polymer ?
#
loop_
_entity_poly.entity_id
_entity_poly.type
_entity_poly.pdbx_seq_one_letter_code
_entity_poly.pdbx_strand_id
1 'polypeptide(L)'
;MDLAFNEDYVEYKGHRLTFKQDLAAWEKVLGSTHRNALSDASDIVVWDDLGIRVYTNYPKDLTVRTVTVTLKGLPEDALAYIAPGEGVRPGKDYTGTVAVSGVNVDSNTRVGDIAQLSNDRLRIDCSRGIDLCTASRRDARFIHVSTYFGVDDRRYDSTPYEIEFGPGRDDAR
;
A
#
# COMPACT_ATOMS: atom_id res chain seq x y z
N MET A 1 9.45 11.92 8.43
CA MET A 1 8.78 10.74 7.86
C MET A 1 8.03 11.21 6.63
N ASP A 2 8.28 10.59 5.49
CA ASP A 2 7.79 11.11 4.20
C ASP A 2 6.47 10.47 3.80
N LEU A 3 6.25 9.21 4.17
CA LEU A 3 5.01 8.48 3.97
C LEU A 3 4.65 7.66 5.21
N ALA A 4 3.39 7.75 5.63
CA ALA A 4 2.83 7.03 6.77
C ALA A 4 1.54 6.33 6.36
N PHE A 5 1.48 5.01 6.53
CA PHE A 5 0.23 4.26 6.53
C PHE A 5 -0.27 4.15 7.96
N ASN A 6 -1.25 5.00 8.31
CA ASN A 6 -1.88 5.04 9.62
C ASN A 6 -3.24 4.37 9.55
N GLU A 7 -3.74 3.85 10.67
CA GLU A 7 -4.95 3.00 10.77
C GLU A 7 -6.21 3.46 10.01
N ASP A 8 -6.36 4.75 9.73
CA ASP A 8 -7.51 5.36 9.04
C ASP A 8 -7.14 6.35 7.92
N TYR A 9 -5.84 6.58 7.66
CA TYR A 9 -5.39 7.55 6.65
C TYR A 9 -3.95 7.33 6.20
N VAL A 10 -3.59 7.98 5.10
CA VAL A 10 -2.20 8.08 4.63
C VAL A 10 -1.69 9.48 4.92
N GLU A 11 -0.51 9.59 5.49
CA GLU A 11 0.20 10.87 5.59
C GLU A 11 1.31 10.89 4.56
N TYR A 12 1.37 11.93 3.72
CA TYR A 12 2.50 12.15 2.83
C TYR A 12 3.06 13.55 3.04
N LYS A 13 4.32 13.64 3.45
CA LYS A 13 5.02 14.91 3.76
C LYS A 13 4.19 15.83 4.67
N GLY A 14 3.55 15.28 5.70
CA GLY A 14 2.71 16.01 6.66
C GLY A 14 1.27 16.29 6.18
N HIS A 15 0.89 15.89 4.97
CA HIS A 15 -0.47 16.02 4.46
C HIS A 15 -1.26 14.74 4.68
N ARG A 16 -2.44 14.87 5.31
CA ARG A 16 -3.38 13.76 5.51
C ARG A 16 -4.25 13.53 4.27
N LEU A 17 -4.23 12.29 3.78
CA LEU A 17 -4.99 11.75 2.66
C LEU A 17 -5.86 10.59 3.11
N THR A 18 -7.09 10.46 2.59
CA THR A 18 -8.01 9.39 2.98
C THR A 18 -8.67 8.72 1.77
N PHE A 19 -9.07 7.45 1.93
CA PHE A 19 -9.75 6.63 0.91
C PHE A 19 -11.20 7.03 0.62
N LYS A 20 -11.64 8.17 1.15
CA LYS A 20 -12.95 8.77 0.84
C LYS A 20 -12.80 10.06 0.02
N GLN A 21 -11.57 10.47 -0.27
CA GLN A 21 -11.28 11.62 -1.10
C GLN A 21 -11.19 11.22 -2.57
N ASP A 22 -11.59 12.14 -3.44
CA ASP A 22 -11.36 12.04 -4.87
C ASP A 22 -9.87 12.12 -5.23
N LEU A 23 -9.52 11.51 -6.36
CA LEU A 23 -8.18 11.52 -6.95
C LEU A 23 -7.58 12.94 -7.02
N ALA A 24 -8.39 13.97 -7.32
CA ALA A 24 -7.91 15.36 -7.38
C ALA A 24 -7.29 15.86 -6.06
N ALA A 25 -7.75 15.36 -4.91
CA ALA A 25 -7.14 15.69 -3.62
C ALA A 25 -5.75 15.06 -3.47
N TRP A 26 -5.57 13.85 -3.99
CA TRP A 26 -4.30 13.13 -4.01
C TRP A 26 -3.32 13.78 -5.01
N GLU A 27 -3.77 14.15 -6.20
CA GLU A 27 -2.97 14.89 -7.19
C GLU A 27 -2.43 16.22 -6.64
N LYS A 28 -3.21 16.92 -5.82
CA LYS A 28 -2.75 18.16 -5.17
C LYS A 28 -1.57 17.94 -4.22
N VAL A 29 -1.47 16.75 -3.61
CA VAL A 29 -0.45 16.42 -2.61
C VAL A 29 0.74 15.68 -3.23
N LEU A 30 0.49 14.73 -4.14
CA LEU A 30 1.51 13.95 -4.83
C LEU A 30 2.11 14.68 -6.04
N GLY A 31 1.40 15.67 -6.58
CA GLY A 31 1.76 16.41 -7.78
C GLY A 31 0.94 15.98 -9.00
N SER A 32 0.85 16.84 -10.01
CA SER A 32 0.08 16.58 -11.24
C SER A 32 0.84 15.75 -12.28
N THR A 33 2.12 15.44 -12.05
CA THR A 33 2.91 14.61 -12.96
C THR A 33 2.71 13.14 -12.63
N HIS A 34 1.73 12.54 -13.30
CA HIS A 34 1.42 11.11 -13.23
C HIS A 34 1.00 10.60 -14.60
N ARG A 35 0.89 9.28 -14.74
CA ARG A 35 0.29 8.62 -15.89
C ARG A 35 -0.80 7.66 -15.45
N ASN A 36 -1.70 7.33 -16.37
CA ASN A 36 -2.64 6.25 -16.19
C ASN A 36 -2.00 4.93 -16.64
N ALA A 37 -2.36 3.83 -15.99
CA ALA A 37 -1.61 2.58 -16.11
C ALA A 37 -1.91 1.80 -17.40
N LEU A 38 -3.20 1.66 -17.74
CA LEU A 38 -3.68 0.74 -18.77
C LEU A 38 -4.36 1.44 -19.95
N SER A 39 -4.88 2.66 -19.74
CA SER A 39 -5.60 3.45 -20.73
C SER A 39 -5.62 4.92 -20.32
N ASP A 40 -6.32 5.77 -21.08
CA ASP A 40 -6.58 7.16 -20.64
C ASP A 40 -7.53 7.25 -19.44
N ALA A 41 -8.11 6.14 -18.97
CA ALA A 41 -8.94 6.11 -17.77
C ALA A 41 -8.09 6.21 -16.49
N SER A 42 -8.60 6.93 -15.50
CA SER A 42 -7.96 7.08 -14.19
C SER A 42 -8.36 5.96 -13.21
N ASP A 43 -8.41 4.72 -13.68
CA ASP A 43 -8.66 3.54 -12.84
C ASP A 43 -7.45 3.23 -11.94
N ILE A 44 -6.26 3.32 -12.52
CA ILE A 44 -4.98 3.13 -11.85
C ILE A 44 -4.05 4.27 -12.28
N VAL A 45 -3.66 5.10 -11.32
CA VAL A 45 -2.82 6.27 -11.52
C VAL A 45 -1.44 6.03 -10.90
N VAL A 46 -0.39 6.31 -11.66
CA VAL A 46 0.99 5.99 -11.31
C VAL A 46 1.85 7.25 -11.28
N TRP A 47 2.45 7.52 -10.13
CA TRP A 47 3.52 8.50 -9.97
C TRP A 47 4.88 7.80 -10.07
N ASP A 48 5.40 7.69 -11.30
CA ASP A 48 6.64 6.95 -11.59
C ASP A 48 7.82 7.44 -10.75
N ASP A 49 7.99 8.75 -10.62
CA ASP A 49 9.10 9.34 -9.87
C ASP A 49 8.98 9.17 -8.35
N LEU A 50 7.77 8.87 -7.86
CA LEU A 50 7.52 8.65 -6.45
C LEU A 50 7.53 7.17 -6.08
N GLY A 51 7.33 6.24 -7.02
CA GLY A 51 7.11 4.85 -6.66
C GLY A 51 5.72 4.57 -6.06
N ILE A 52 4.74 5.44 -6.33
CA ILE A 52 3.38 5.37 -5.77
C ILE A 52 2.35 5.06 -6.86
N ARG A 53 1.39 4.19 -6.53
CA ARG A 53 0.20 3.88 -7.33
C ARG A 53 -1.06 4.14 -6.53
N VAL A 54 -2.10 4.63 -7.19
CA VAL A 54 -3.41 4.87 -6.60
C VAL A 54 -4.47 4.21 -7.47
N TYR A 55 -5.35 3.44 -6.86
CA TYR A 55 -6.48 2.81 -7.51
C TYR A 55 -7.74 3.58 -7.14
N THR A 56 -8.59 3.87 -8.12
CA THR A 56 -9.85 4.58 -7.90
C THR A 56 -11.06 3.64 -8.00
N ASN A 57 -12.24 4.17 -7.70
CA ASN A 57 -13.52 3.47 -7.84
C ASN A 57 -14.09 3.54 -9.26
N TYR A 58 -13.26 3.80 -10.28
CA TYR A 58 -13.66 3.88 -11.67
C TYR A 58 -14.35 2.57 -12.12
N PRO A 59 -15.39 2.63 -12.97
CA PRO A 59 -15.98 3.81 -13.63
C PRO A 59 -17.04 4.55 -12.81
N LYS A 60 -17.31 4.14 -11.57
CA LYS A 60 -18.40 4.72 -10.77
C LYS A 60 -18.13 6.17 -10.37
N ASP A 61 -16.93 6.42 -9.86
CA ASP A 61 -16.43 7.72 -9.46
C ASP A 61 -14.89 7.66 -9.33
N LEU A 62 -14.23 8.79 -9.04
CA LEU A 62 -12.77 8.85 -8.89
C LEU A 62 -12.34 8.87 -7.42
N THR A 63 -13.16 8.35 -6.50
CA THR A 63 -12.76 8.17 -5.10
C THR A 63 -11.60 7.18 -5.03
N VAL A 64 -10.56 7.54 -4.29
CA VAL A 64 -9.39 6.65 -4.09
C VAL A 64 -9.76 5.47 -3.21
N ARG A 65 -9.51 4.26 -3.71
CA ARG A 65 -9.74 3.01 -3.00
C ARG A 65 -8.46 2.49 -2.38
N THR A 66 -7.41 2.27 -3.14
CA THR A 66 -6.16 1.77 -2.56
C THR A 66 -5.02 2.65 -3.01
N VAL A 67 -3.97 2.68 -2.21
CA VAL A 67 -2.69 3.26 -2.55
C VAL A 67 -1.62 2.24 -2.27
N THR A 68 -0.61 2.22 -3.12
CA THR A 68 0.44 1.23 -3.05
C THR A 68 1.79 1.91 -3.26
N VAL A 69 2.77 1.56 -2.43
CA VAL A 69 4.15 2.04 -2.56
C VAL A 69 5.07 0.89 -2.90
N THR A 70 5.90 1.08 -3.92
CA THR A 70 6.89 0.09 -4.36
C THR A 70 8.21 0.40 -3.66
N LEU A 71 8.71 -0.53 -2.86
CA LEU A 71 9.95 -0.36 -2.07
C LEU A 71 11.17 -0.91 -2.78
N LYS A 72 10.99 -1.93 -3.62
CA LYS A 72 12.04 -2.53 -4.45
C LYS A 72 11.43 -3.31 -5.63
N GLY A 73 12.29 -3.59 -6.60
CA GLY A 73 12.04 -4.57 -7.66
C GLY A 73 11.46 -5.90 -7.13
N LEU A 74 10.62 -6.51 -7.96
CA LEU A 74 10.01 -7.81 -7.74
C LEU A 74 11.17 -8.83 -7.68
N PRO A 75 11.27 -9.67 -6.63
CA PRO A 75 12.28 -10.73 -6.59
C PRO A 75 12.14 -11.61 -7.85
N GLU A 76 13.26 -11.98 -8.49
CA GLU A 76 13.28 -12.73 -9.76
C GLU A 76 12.53 -14.07 -9.68
N ASP A 77 12.38 -14.58 -8.47
CA ASP A 77 11.85 -15.86 -8.06
C ASP A 77 10.48 -15.79 -7.36
N ALA A 78 9.92 -14.59 -7.17
CA ALA A 78 8.58 -14.47 -6.58
C ALA A 78 7.52 -15.07 -7.52
N LEU A 79 6.72 -16.01 -7.00
CA LEU A 79 5.45 -16.42 -7.61
C LEU A 79 4.43 -15.32 -7.32
N ALA A 80 4.74 -14.12 -7.80
CA ALA A 80 4.11 -12.89 -7.41
C ALA A 80 2.60 -13.00 -7.61
N TYR A 81 1.87 -12.74 -6.54
CA TYR A 81 0.53 -12.22 -6.71
C TYR A 81 0.68 -10.90 -7.48
N ILE A 82 0.15 -10.90 -8.69
CA ILE A 82 -0.03 -9.70 -9.49
C ILE A 82 -1.56 -9.56 -9.60
N ALA A 83 -2.19 -8.84 -8.67
CA ALA A 83 -3.59 -8.48 -8.82
C ALA A 83 -3.83 -7.83 -10.20
N PRO A 84 -5.03 -7.94 -10.78
CA PRO A 84 -5.33 -7.29 -12.04
C PRO A 84 -5.04 -5.77 -11.94
N GLY A 85 -4.06 -5.28 -12.72
CA GLY A 85 -3.55 -3.90 -12.61
C GLY A 85 -2.15 -3.77 -11.97
N GLU A 86 -1.68 -4.77 -11.22
CA GLU A 86 -0.37 -4.80 -10.55
C GLU A 86 0.81 -5.04 -11.51
N GLY A 87 0.54 -5.42 -12.77
CA GLY A 87 1.57 -5.53 -13.81
C GLY A 87 2.18 -4.17 -14.18
N VAL A 88 1.48 -3.07 -13.86
CA VAL A 88 1.98 -1.72 -14.12
C VAL A 88 2.70 -1.22 -12.87
N ARG A 89 4.02 -1.24 -12.92
CA ARG A 89 4.90 -0.72 -11.87
C ARG A 89 5.27 0.74 -12.13
N PRO A 90 5.55 1.52 -11.08
CA PRO A 90 6.23 2.81 -11.23
C PRO A 90 7.61 2.62 -11.86
N GLY A 91 8.08 3.65 -12.57
CA GLY A 91 9.43 3.67 -13.15
C GLY A 91 10.57 3.69 -12.12
N LYS A 92 10.29 4.01 -10.86
CA LYS A 92 11.25 4.04 -9.75
C LYS A 92 10.67 3.46 -8.46
N ASP A 93 11.56 2.95 -7.61
CA ASP A 93 11.22 2.59 -6.24
C ASP A 93 11.10 3.84 -5.35
N TYR A 94 10.29 3.74 -4.30
CA TYR A 94 10.13 4.78 -3.29
C TYR A 94 11.41 4.90 -2.46
N THR A 95 12.01 6.10 -2.43
CA THR A 95 13.27 6.36 -1.73
C THR A 95 13.09 7.09 -0.40
N GLY A 96 11.87 7.51 -0.08
CA GLY A 96 11.56 8.20 1.17
C GLY A 96 11.45 7.25 2.36
N THR A 97 11.23 7.81 3.53
CA THR A 97 10.92 7.02 4.74
C THR A 97 9.45 6.59 4.76
N VAL A 98 9.21 5.28 4.90
CA VAL A 98 7.86 4.71 5.05
C VAL A 98 7.67 4.24 6.48
N ALA A 99 6.52 4.53 7.08
CA ALA A 99 6.09 3.82 8.28
C ALA A 99 4.70 3.22 8.16
N VAL A 100 4.51 2.12 8.88
CA VAL A 100 3.26 1.38 8.97
C VAL A 100 2.85 1.33 10.44
N SER A 101 1.74 1.97 10.78
CA SER A 101 1.21 2.08 12.16
C SER A 101 2.25 2.53 13.20
N GLY A 102 3.19 3.39 12.78
CA GLY A 102 4.27 3.92 13.63
C GLY A 102 5.58 3.14 13.60
N VAL A 103 5.67 2.05 12.82
CA VAL A 103 6.91 1.29 12.60
C VAL A 103 7.58 1.78 11.32
N ASN A 104 8.80 2.28 11.40
CA ASN A 104 9.60 2.60 10.21
C ASN A 104 9.98 1.31 9.47
N VAL A 105 9.68 1.25 8.18
CA VAL A 105 10.01 0.13 7.31
C VAL A 105 11.17 0.51 6.40
N ASP A 106 12.24 -0.26 6.48
CA ASP A 106 13.42 -0.13 5.62
C ASP A 106 13.80 -1.47 4.96
N SER A 107 14.94 -1.52 4.28
CA SER A 107 15.42 -2.71 3.58
C SER A 107 15.72 -3.91 4.50
N ASN A 108 15.86 -3.69 5.81
CA ASN A 108 16.17 -4.71 6.81
C ASN A 108 14.95 -5.10 7.65
N THR A 109 13.85 -4.38 7.53
CA THR A 109 12.64 -4.59 8.31
C THR A 109 11.83 -5.74 7.72
N ARG A 110 11.78 -6.88 8.41
CA ARG A 110 11.00 -8.04 7.96
C ARG A 110 9.53 -7.86 8.31
N VAL A 111 8.65 -8.52 7.58
CA VAL A 111 7.21 -8.49 7.87
C VAL A 111 6.89 -8.95 9.30
N GLY A 112 7.58 -9.97 9.82
CA GLY A 112 7.44 -10.40 11.21
C GLY A 112 7.82 -9.32 12.23
N ASP A 113 8.86 -8.53 11.94
CA ASP A 113 9.33 -7.45 12.82
C ASP A 113 8.30 -6.32 12.88
N ILE A 114 7.61 -6.02 11.78
CA ILE A 114 6.55 -4.99 11.76
C ILE A 114 5.44 -5.33 12.76
N ALA A 115 5.01 -6.59 12.80
CA ALA A 115 4.00 -7.02 13.78
C ALA A 115 4.49 -6.80 15.22
N GLN A 116 5.72 -7.22 15.53
CA GLN A 116 6.30 -7.12 16.87
C GLN A 116 6.54 -5.65 17.30
N LEU A 117 7.09 -4.83 16.40
CA LEU A 117 7.44 -3.44 16.67
C LEU A 117 6.23 -2.51 16.70
N SER A 118 5.07 -2.95 16.20
CA SER A 118 3.83 -2.16 16.20
C SER A 118 3.21 -1.96 17.59
N ASN A 119 3.84 -2.45 18.67
CA ASN A 119 3.30 -2.43 20.03
C ASN A 119 1.88 -3.02 20.10
N ASP A 120 1.71 -4.23 19.56
CA ASP A 120 0.44 -4.97 19.52
C ASP A 120 -0.68 -4.34 18.69
N ARG A 121 -0.42 -3.27 17.92
CA ARG A 121 -1.44 -2.63 17.07
C ARG A 121 -1.79 -3.48 15.85
N LEU A 122 -0.82 -4.17 15.28
CA LEU A 122 -0.99 -4.96 14.07
C LEU A 122 -0.89 -6.46 14.35
N ARG A 123 -1.81 -7.20 13.77
CA ARG A 123 -1.73 -8.64 13.55
C ARG A 123 -1.44 -8.86 12.07
N ILE A 124 -0.39 -9.62 11.75
CA ILE A 124 -0.04 -9.95 10.37
C ILE A 124 -0.22 -11.45 10.13
N ASP A 125 -1.05 -11.77 9.15
CA ASP A 125 -1.31 -13.13 8.69
C ASP A 125 -0.82 -13.26 7.23
N CYS A 126 0.10 -14.19 6.97
CA CYS A 126 0.60 -14.47 5.62
C CYS A 126 -0.14 -15.65 5.00
N SER A 127 -0.65 -15.49 3.78
CA SER A 127 -1.35 -16.55 3.05
C SER A 127 -0.40 -17.69 2.73
N ARG A 128 -0.85 -18.96 2.80
CA ARG A 128 0.00 -20.12 2.53
C ARG A 128 0.25 -20.42 1.05
N GLY A 129 -0.48 -19.78 0.13
CA GLY A 129 -0.39 -20.05 -1.31
C GLY A 129 -0.24 -18.82 -2.20
N ILE A 130 -0.01 -17.64 -1.60
CA ILE A 130 0.12 -16.37 -2.30
C ILE A 130 1.22 -15.57 -1.60
N ASP A 131 2.05 -14.88 -2.37
CA ASP A 131 3.18 -14.03 -1.95
C ASP A 131 2.70 -12.70 -1.34
N LEU A 132 1.81 -12.82 -0.35
CA LEU A 132 1.07 -11.72 0.26
C LEU A 132 0.88 -11.96 1.77
N CYS A 133 1.19 -10.94 2.56
CA CYS A 133 0.83 -10.87 3.96
C CYS A 133 -0.19 -9.76 4.21
N THR A 134 -1.25 -10.06 4.95
CA THR A 134 -2.31 -9.11 5.30
C THR A 134 -2.11 -8.63 6.73
N ALA A 135 -2.23 -7.33 6.97
CA ALA A 135 -2.26 -6.75 8.32
C ALA A 135 -3.70 -6.35 8.69
N SER A 136 -4.11 -6.76 9.89
CA SER A 136 -5.33 -6.34 10.55
C SER A 136 -5.03 -5.70 11.90
N ARG A 137 -5.96 -4.91 12.44
CA ARG A 137 -5.90 -4.47 13.84
C ARG A 137 -6.05 -5.66 14.78
N ARG A 138 -5.42 -5.58 15.96
CA ARG A 138 -5.57 -6.58 17.04
C ARG A 138 -6.75 -6.29 17.97
N ASP A 139 -7.34 -5.10 17.90
CA ASP A 139 -8.50 -4.72 18.73
C ASP A 139 -9.84 -4.93 18.00
N ALA A 140 -10.93 -5.04 18.78
CA ALA A 140 -12.28 -5.34 18.28
C ALA A 140 -12.92 -4.22 17.44
N ARG A 141 -12.19 -3.12 17.19
CA ARG A 141 -12.64 -2.09 16.24
C ARG A 141 -12.29 -2.59 14.85
N PHE A 142 -13.29 -3.19 14.21
CA PHE A 142 -13.22 -3.68 12.85
C PHE A 142 -12.55 -2.65 11.93
N ILE A 143 -11.74 -3.20 11.03
CA ILE A 143 -10.68 -2.54 10.28
C ILE A 143 -11.31 -1.55 9.30
N HIS A 144 -11.13 -0.24 9.48
CA HIS A 144 -11.49 0.72 8.44
C HIS A 144 -10.49 0.71 7.27
N VAL A 145 -9.32 0.09 7.43
CA VAL A 145 -8.24 0.09 6.43
C VAL A 145 -7.42 -1.21 6.43
N SER A 146 -7.43 -1.94 5.31
CA SER A 146 -6.59 -3.11 5.04
C SER A 146 -5.16 -2.70 4.69
N THR A 147 -4.16 -3.38 5.25
CA THR A 147 -2.76 -3.28 4.79
C THR A 147 -2.34 -4.60 4.18
N TYR A 148 -1.63 -4.55 3.06
CA TYR A 148 -1.04 -5.71 2.42
C TYR A 148 0.44 -5.49 2.19
N PHE A 149 1.23 -6.55 2.37
CA PHE A 149 2.65 -6.58 2.11
C PHE A 149 2.91 -7.58 1.00
N GLY A 150 3.40 -7.10 -0.14
CA GLY A 150 3.97 -7.95 -1.19
C GLY A 150 5.32 -8.48 -0.70
N VAL A 151 5.47 -9.81 -0.68
CA VAL A 151 6.63 -10.52 -0.11
C VAL A 151 7.12 -11.61 -1.06
N ASP A 152 8.33 -12.11 -0.88
CA ASP A 152 8.75 -13.35 -1.55
C ASP A 152 8.28 -14.59 -0.77
N ASP A 153 8.68 -15.78 -1.23
CA ASP A 153 8.40 -17.07 -0.57
C ASP A 153 8.83 -17.12 0.91
N ARG A 154 9.70 -16.22 1.37
CA ARG A 154 10.14 -16.13 2.78
C ARG A 154 9.17 -15.32 3.65
N ARG A 155 7.96 -15.02 3.18
CA ARG A 155 6.84 -14.29 3.83
C ARG A 155 7.14 -13.49 5.11
N TYR A 156 7.23 -14.16 6.26
CA TYR A 156 7.48 -13.50 7.56
C TYR A 156 8.92 -13.01 7.73
N ASP A 157 9.88 -13.70 7.12
CA ASP A 157 11.29 -13.33 7.05
C ASP A 157 11.63 -12.45 5.83
N SER A 158 10.66 -12.18 4.96
CA SER A 158 10.83 -11.28 3.82
C SER A 158 10.85 -9.82 4.27
N THR A 159 11.73 -9.04 3.66
CA THR A 159 11.55 -7.59 3.56
C THR A 159 10.51 -7.33 2.47
N PRO A 160 9.43 -6.56 2.73
CA PRO A 160 8.39 -6.28 1.75
C PRO A 160 8.98 -5.59 0.51
N TYR A 161 8.53 -5.99 -0.69
CA TYR A 161 8.84 -5.25 -1.92
C TYR A 161 7.79 -4.18 -2.22
N GLU A 162 6.63 -4.30 -1.60
CA GLU A 162 5.47 -3.43 -1.83
C GLU A 162 4.60 -3.38 -0.58
N ILE A 163 4.00 -2.22 -0.33
CA ILE A 163 3.00 -2.03 0.73
C ILE A 163 1.78 -1.40 0.10
N GLU A 164 0.65 -2.09 0.18
CA GLU A 164 -0.66 -1.56 -0.21
C GLU A 164 -1.47 -1.22 1.03
N PHE A 165 -2.22 -0.13 0.92
CA PHE A 165 -3.12 0.36 1.94
C PHE A 165 -4.44 0.80 1.29
N GLY A 166 -5.56 0.37 1.82
CA GLY A 166 -6.88 0.65 1.25
C GLY A 166 -7.97 0.41 2.28
N PRO A 167 -9.25 0.77 2.05
CA PRO A 167 -10.28 0.56 3.04
C PRO A 167 -10.33 -0.90 3.47
N GLY A 168 -10.65 -1.11 4.73
CA GLY A 168 -10.96 -2.42 5.25
C GLY A 168 -12.18 -2.99 4.54
N ARG A 169 -12.49 -4.26 4.77
CA ARG A 169 -13.83 -4.74 4.48
C ARG A 169 -14.79 -3.94 5.35
N ASP A 170 -15.46 -2.96 4.75
CA ASP A 170 -16.80 -2.61 5.18
C ASP A 170 -17.56 -3.94 5.18
N ASP A 171 -18.09 -4.33 6.34
CA ASP A 171 -19.18 -5.29 6.35
C ASP A 171 -20.28 -4.65 5.49
N ALA A 172 -20.30 -5.03 4.21
CA ALA A 172 -21.40 -4.80 3.32
C ALA A 172 -22.61 -5.51 3.95
N ARG A 173 -23.33 -4.78 4.77
CA ARG A 173 -24.70 -5.03 5.17
C ARG A 173 -25.59 -3.96 4.56
#